data_AF-A0A7V4A793-F1
#
_entry.id   AF-A0A7V4A793-F1
#
_cell.length_a   1.000
_cell.length_b   1.000
_cell.length_c   1.000
_cell.angle_alpha   90.00
_cell.angle_beta   90.00
_cell.angle_gamma   90.00
#
_symmetry.space_group_name_H-M   'P 1'
#
loop_
_entity.id
_entity.type
_entity.pdbx_description
1 polymer ?
#
loop_
_entity_poly.entity_id
_entity_poly.type
_entity_poly.pdbx_seq_one_letter_code
_entity_poly.pdbx_strand_id
1 'polypeptide(L)'
;MEDLIKTTAKFIIMIGAIMILTGLIFLFLSSIDINIANLKLKKLPGDIFIKKDNFTFFFPITTSIIISVLLTLILNVLARIIGKQ
;
A
#
# COMPACT_ATOMS: atom_id res chain seq x y z
N MET A 1 15.84 -31.54 -6.58
CA MET A 1 14.40 -31.37 -6.86
C MET A 1 13.72 -30.50 -5.80
N GLU A 2 13.93 -30.74 -4.51
CA GLU A 2 13.32 -29.93 -3.45
C GLU A 2 13.69 -28.44 -3.48
N ASP A 3 14.94 -28.10 -3.77
CA ASP A 3 15.39 -26.69 -3.83
C ASP A 3 14.80 -25.92 -5.00
N LEU A 4 14.54 -26.62 -6.11
CA LEU A 4 13.85 -26.06 -7.27
C LEU A 4 12.41 -25.69 -6.90
N ILE A 5 11.70 -26.59 -6.22
CA ILE A 5 10.32 -26.40 -5.76
C ILE A 5 10.24 -25.25 -4.74
N LYS A 6 11.20 -25.16 -3.80
CA LYS A 6 11.25 -24.05 -2.84
C LYS A 6 11.50 -22.70 -3.51
N THR A 7 12.34 -22.66 -4.54
CA THR A 7 12.67 -21.43 -5.27
C THR A 7 11.49 -20.96 -6.13
N THR A 8 10.83 -21.88 -6.85
CA THR A 8 9.63 -21.55 -7.63
C THR A 8 8.47 -21.12 -6.74
N ALA A 9 8.26 -21.77 -5.58
CA ALA A 9 7.24 -21.36 -4.62
C ALA A 9 7.47 -19.94 -4.09
N LYS A 10 8.71 -19.57 -3.76
CA LYS A 10 9.05 -18.19 -3.34
C LYS A 10 8.76 -17.16 -4.44
N PHE A 11 9.08 -17.49 -5.69
CA PHE A 11 8.80 -16.63 -6.84
C PHE A 11 7.30 -16.40 -7.01
N ILE A 12 6.49 -17.45 -6.91
CA ILE A 12 5.03 -17.36 -7.00
C ILE A 12 4.46 -16.45 -5.90
N ILE A 13 4.92 -16.63 -4.65
CA ILE A 13 4.50 -15.79 -3.52
C ILE A 13 4.88 -14.32 -3.74
N MET A 14 6.08 -14.05 -4.24
CA MET A 14 6.55 -12.69 -4.52
C MET A 14 5.70 -12.01 -5.60
N ILE A 15 5.39 -12.70 -6.69
CA ILE A 15 4.54 -12.18 -7.77
C ILE A 15 3.12 -11.92 -7.26
N GLY A 16 2.56 -12.83 -6.47
CA GLY A 16 1.24 -12.65 -5.86
C GLY A 16 1.19 -11.43 -4.93
N ALA A 17 2.23 -11.21 -4.12
CA ALA A 17 2.33 -10.03 -3.26
C ALA A 17 2.36 -8.73 -4.09
N ILE A 18 3.14 -8.69 -5.17
CA ILE A 18 3.20 -7.54 -6.08
C ILE A 18 1.83 -7.29 -6.74
N MET A 19 1.13 -8.33 -7.20
CA MET A 19 -0.21 -8.20 -7.77
C MET A 19 -1.21 -7.61 -6.77
N ILE A 20 -1.27 -8.14 -5.54
CA ILE A 20 -2.14 -7.62 -4.48
C ILE A 20 -1.82 -6.16 -4.19
N LEU A 21 -0.54 -5.82 -4.16
CA LEU A 21 -0.08 -4.44 -3.96
C LEU A 21 -0.53 -3.51 -5.09
N THR A 22 -0.33 -3.91 -6.33
CA THR A 22 -0.77 -3.12 -7.49
C THR A 22 -2.29 -2.97 -7.51
N GLY A 23 -3.04 -4.03 -7.15
CA GLY A 23 -4.50 -3.99 -7.05
C GLY A 23 -4.99 -3.06 -5.94
N LEU A 24 -4.33 -3.07 -4.77
CA LEU A 24 -4.59 -2.12 -3.70
C LEU A 24 -4.31 -0.69 -4.16
N ILE A 25 -3.14 -0.44 -4.76
CA ILE A 25 -2.79 0.88 -5.32
C ILE A 25 -3.86 1.34 -6.32
N PHE A 26 -4.28 0.50 -7.27
CA PHE A 26 -5.35 0.83 -8.22
C PHE A 26 -6.70 1.09 -7.56
N LEU A 27 -7.07 0.32 -6.54
CA LEU A 27 -8.31 0.51 -5.79
C LEU A 27 -8.28 1.83 -4.99
N PHE A 28 -7.11 2.19 -4.45
CA PHE A 28 -6.87 3.49 -3.83
C PHE A 28 -6.91 4.62 -4.86
N LEU A 29 -6.26 4.48 -6.01
CA LEU A 29 -6.31 5.47 -7.10
C LEU A 29 -7.73 5.62 -7.68
N SER A 30 -8.51 4.56 -7.75
CA SER A 30 -9.92 4.61 -8.15
C SER A 30 -10.81 5.21 -7.05
N SER A 31 -10.38 5.17 -5.79
CA SER A 31 -11.05 5.85 -4.67
C SER A 31 -10.59 7.30 -4.50
N ILE A 32 -9.45 7.66 -5.12
CA ILE A 32 -9.03 9.04 -5.33
C ILE A 32 -9.88 9.56 -6.49
N ASP A 33 -11.01 10.18 -6.18
CA ASP A 33 -11.69 11.08 -7.11
C ASP A 33 -10.74 12.24 -7.43
N ILE A 34 -9.95 12.07 -8.50
CA ILE A 34 -9.08 13.10 -9.07
C ILE A 34 -10.00 14.18 -9.65
N ASN A 35 -10.29 15.17 -8.81
CA ASN A 35 -11.02 16.39 -9.17
C ASN A 35 -10.17 17.25 -10.10
N ILE A 36 -10.17 16.95 -11.40
CA ILE A 36 -9.90 17.94 -12.44
C ILE A 36 -11.27 18.55 -12.76
N ALA A 37 -11.43 19.84 -12.51
CA ALA A 37 -12.63 20.67 -12.76
C ALA A 37 -13.66 20.80 -11.60
N ASN A 38 -13.34 21.72 -10.68
CA ASN A 38 -14.22 22.83 -10.29
C ASN A 38 -15.60 22.59 -9.62
N LEU A 39 -15.94 21.46 -8.98
CA LEU A 39 -17.13 21.48 -8.10
C LEU A 39 -17.20 20.39 -7.01
N LYS A 40 -17.23 20.89 -5.76
CA LYS A 40 -17.77 20.30 -4.50
C LYS A 40 -17.27 18.91 -4.06
N LEU A 41 -16.29 18.99 -3.16
CA LEU A 41 -15.93 18.07 -2.06
C LEU A 41 -16.74 16.76 -1.97
N LYS A 42 -16.07 15.65 -2.27
CA LYS A 42 -16.31 14.36 -1.61
C LYS A 42 -15.00 13.81 -1.07
N LYS A 43 -15.00 13.58 0.24
CA LYS A 43 -13.88 13.10 1.04
C LYS A 43 -13.57 11.64 0.67
N LEU A 44 -12.30 11.26 0.61
CA LEU A 44 -11.93 9.86 0.75
C LEU A 44 -12.42 9.38 2.12
N PRO A 45 -13.22 8.29 2.21
CA PRO A 45 -13.53 7.69 3.50
C PRO A 45 -12.24 7.06 4.05
N GLY A 46 -11.67 7.67 5.11
CA GLY A 46 -10.48 7.17 5.81
C GLY A 46 -9.35 8.19 5.95
N ASP A 47 -9.19 9.11 4.99
CA ASP A 47 -8.17 10.15 5.06
C ASP A 47 -8.76 11.41 5.72
N ILE A 48 -8.13 11.89 6.79
CA ILE A 48 -8.61 13.08 7.51
C ILE A 48 -8.22 14.30 6.69
N PHE A 49 -9.20 14.86 5.97
CA PHE A 49 -9.06 16.12 5.28
C PHE A 49 -9.90 17.21 5.97
N ILE A 50 -9.22 18.15 6.61
CA ILE A 50 -9.82 19.31 7.28
C ILE A 50 -9.43 20.55 6.49
N LYS A 51 -10.41 21.18 5.82
CA LYS A 51 -10.24 22.43 5.09
C LYS A 51 -11.01 23.54 5.83
N LYS A 52 -10.29 24.58 6.25
CA LYS A 52 -10.81 25.82 6.85
C LYS A 52 -10.26 26.99 6.01
N ASP A 53 -10.88 28.17 6.08
CA ASP A 53 -10.69 29.29 5.12
C ASP A 53 -9.23 29.59 4.74
N ASN A 54 -8.28 29.49 5.68
CA ASN A 54 -6.83 29.63 5.45
C ASN A 54 -5.98 28.42 5.93
N PHE A 55 -6.61 27.28 6.24
CA PHE A 55 -5.91 26.12 6.81
C PHE A 55 -6.35 24.82 6.16
N THR A 56 -5.40 24.08 5.60
CA THR A 56 -5.63 22.78 4.98
C THR A 56 -4.78 21.72 5.68
N PHE A 57 -5.42 20.78 6.36
CA PHE A 57 -4.77 19.63 6.99
C PHE A 57 -5.20 18.35 6.29
N PHE A 58 -4.23 17.59 5.80
CA PHE A 58 -4.42 16.29 5.15
C PHE A 58 -3.62 15.24 5.90
N PHE A 59 -4.31 14.20 6.39
CA PHE A 59 -3.68 13.09 7.10
C PHE A 59 -4.12 11.75 6.47
N PRO A 60 -3.23 11.13 5.67
CA PRO A 60 -3.55 9.94 4.89
C PRO A 60 -3.40 8.65 5.72
N ILE A 61 -4.32 8.43 6.67
CA ILE A 61 -4.30 7.28 7.59
C ILE A 61 -4.19 5.97 6.83
N THR A 62 -4.99 5.83 5.78
CA THR A 62 -5.11 4.57 5.05
C THR A 62 -3.79 4.23 4.35
N THR A 63 -3.19 5.22 3.69
CA THR A 63 -1.88 5.12 3.06
C THR A 63 -0.79 4.80 4.07
N SER A 64 -0.80 5.42 5.24
CA SER A 64 0.18 5.16 6.30
C SER A 64 0.10 3.73 6.83
N ILE A 65 -1.11 3.18 7.02
CA ILE A 65 -1.30 1.79 7.45
C ILE A 65 -0.78 0.81 6.40
N ILE A 66 -1.07 1.05 5.12
CA ILE A 66 -0.62 0.17 4.03
C ILE A 66 0.90 0.16 3.93
N ILE A 67 1.52 1.35 3.95
CA ILE A 67 2.98 1.48 3.95
C ILE A 67 3.58 0.77 5.17
N SER A 68 2.97 0.91 6.35
CA SER A 68 3.44 0.22 7.56
C SER A 68 3.39 -1.30 7.40
N VAL A 69 2.27 -1.87 6.98
CA VAL A 69 2.13 -3.33 6.80
C VAL A 69 3.11 -3.84 5.75
N LEU A 70 3.24 -3.12 4.64
CA LEU A 70 4.19 -3.45 3.58
C LEU A 70 5.63 -3.49 4.09
N LEU A 71 6.03 -2.42 4.77
CA LEU A 71 7.38 -2.26 5.29
C LEU A 71 7.66 -3.33 6.36
N THR A 72 6.70 -3.64 7.22
CA THR A 72 6.79 -4.75 8.18
C THR A 72 6.98 -6.08 7.46
N LEU A 73 6.24 -6.35 6.38
CA LEU A 73 6.37 -7.60 5.62
C LEU A 73 7.77 -7.72 4.98
N ILE A 74 8.24 -6.64 4.35
CA ILE A 74 9.57 -6.57 3.72
C ILE A 74 10.66 -6.75 4.76
N LEU A 75 10.63 -5.99 5.86
CA LEU A 75 11.61 -6.06 6.93
C LEU A 75 11.62 -7.44 7.60
N ASN A 76 10.45 -8.07 7.79
CA ASN A 76 10.36 -9.41 8.35
C ASN A 76 10.97 -10.47 7.42
N VAL A 77 10.72 -10.38 6.10
CA VAL A 77 11.34 -11.26 5.11
C VAL A 77 12.85 -11.05 5.08
N LEU A 78 13.34 -9.80 5.06
CA LEU A 78 14.76 -9.48 5.10
C LEU A 78 15.43 -9.97 6.39
N ALA A 79 14.83 -9.70 7.54
CA ALA A 79 15.32 -10.16 8.84
C ALA A 79 15.41 -11.68 8.91
N ARG A 80 14.44 -12.40 8.33
CA ARG A 80 14.44 -13.87 8.29
C ARG A 80 15.47 -14.45 7.30
N ILE A 81 15.83 -13.71 6.25
CA ILE A 81 16.87 -14.12 5.30
C ILE A 81 18.27 -13.83 5.87
N ILE A 82 18.45 -12.68 6.54
CA ILE A 82 19.74 -12.24 7.10
C ILE A 82 20.06 -12.99 8.39
N GLY A 83 19.10 -13.15 9.30
CA GLY A 83 19.30 -13.83 10.59
C GLY A 83 19.36 -15.36 10.52
N LYS A 84 19.38 -15.94 9.30
CA LYS A 84 19.52 -17.37 9.05
C LYS A 84 20.86 -17.74 8.38
N GLN A 85 21.80 -16.79 8.36
CA GLN A 85 23.24 -17.05 8.17
C GLN A 85 23.88 -17.29 9.54
#